data_AF-A0A821ZUN7-F1
#
_entry.id   AF-A0A821ZUN7-F1
#
_cell.length_a   1.000
_cell.length_b   1.000
_cell.length_c   1.000
_cell.angle_alpha   90.00
_cell.angle_beta   90.00
_cell.angle_gamma   90.00
#
_symmetry.space_group_name_H-M   'P 1'
#
loop_
_entity.id
_entity.type
_entity.pdbx_description
1 polymer ?
#
loop_
_entity_poly.entity_id
_entity_poly.type
_entity_poly.pdbx_seq_one_letter_code
_entity_poly.pdbx_strand_id
1 'polypeptide(L)'
;MISGWMIDPTNYIGFICKLRAFLVFSTRTIAAWLIVLATIDRWLLSSIDVHRRQRSTLKNAQRWTMIIVIFSILLYTQQFYCYEANLMDTPLKCYGKTVVCRYITDLSFAVITILCPLSCMILFGLLTILNVRYSQGRVQAFKLQNINPNMNKPATSTNGNLEAKSKQKTDHSLLRMLLIQ
;
A
#
# COMPACT_ATOMS: atom_id res chain seq x y z
N MET A 1 -20.17 -3.50 35.68
CA MET A 1 -20.99 -4.71 35.47
C MET A 1 -21.84 -4.52 34.21
N ILE A 2 -21.39 -4.99 33.05
CA ILE A 2 -22.16 -4.99 31.78
C ILE A 2 -21.89 -6.32 31.05
N SER A 3 -22.05 -7.46 31.75
CA SER A 3 -21.79 -8.81 31.19
C SER A 3 -23.03 -9.69 31.26
N GLY A 4 -24.14 -9.23 30.67
CA GLY A 4 -25.41 -9.99 30.66
C GLY A 4 -25.93 -10.37 29.27
N TRP A 5 -25.40 -9.76 28.19
CA TRP A 5 -26.01 -9.86 26.85
C TRP A 5 -25.01 -10.10 25.71
N MET A 6 -23.83 -10.66 25.97
CA MET A 6 -22.90 -11.09 24.90
C MET A 6 -23.18 -12.54 24.48
N ILE A 7 -24.44 -12.87 24.22
CA ILE A 7 -24.75 -14.01 23.36
C ILE A 7 -24.42 -13.54 21.95
N ASP A 8 -23.14 -13.61 21.57
CA ASP A 8 -22.73 -13.36 20.20
C ASP A 8 -23.47 -14.38 19.32
N PRO A 9 -24.43 -13.97 18.47
CA PRO A 9 -25.18 -14.90 17.62
C PRO A 9 -24.26 -15.62 16.63
N THR A 10 -23.06 -15.08 16.40
CA THR A 10 -21.94 -15.71 15.68
C THR A 10 -21.58 -17.07 16.24
N ASN A 11 -21.76 -17.29 17.54
CA ASN A 11 -21.36 -18.53 18.20
C ASN A 11 -22.41 -19.65 18.11
N TYR A 12 -23.65 -19.32 17.75
CA TYR A 12 -24.76 -20.28 17.72
C TYR A 12 -25.26 -20.54 16.29
N ILE A 13 -25.19 -19.53 15.42
CA ILE A 13 -25.63 -19.62 14.03
C ILE A 13 -24.41 -19.83 13.14
N GLY A 14 -24.23 -21.06 12.65
CA GLY A 14 -23.07 -21.44 11.83
C GLY A 14 -22.89 -20.61 10.57
N PHE A 15 -23.98 -20.12 9.99
CA PHE A 15 -23.92 -19.20 8.86
C PHE A 15 -23.29 -17.85 9.23
N ILE A 16 -23.64 -17.26 10.38
CA ILE A 16 -23.10 -15.97 10.84
C ILE A 16 -21.60 -16.09 11.16
N CYS A 17 -21.18 -17.20 11.78
CA CYS A 17 -19.77 -17.55 12.00
C CYS A 17 -18.97 -17.49 10.69
N LYS A 18 -19.41 -18.25 9.68
CA LYS A 18 -18.74 -18.34 8.37
C LYS A 18 -18.72 -16.98 7.67
N LEU A 19 -19.85 -16.27 7.66
CA LEU A 19 -19.98 -14.96 7.03
C LEU A 19 -19.05 -13.93 7.67
N ARG A 20 -18.97 -13.90 9.01
CA ARG A 20 -18.07 -12.99 9.73
C ARG A 20 -16.61 -13.26 9.37
N ALA A 21 -16.19 -14.52 9.41
CA ALA A 21 -14.82 -14.90 9.03
C ALA A 21 -14.52 -14.47 7.59
N PHE A 22 -15.40 -14.82 6.65
CA PHE A 22 -15.29 -14.44 5.24
C PHE A 22 -15.15 -12.92 5.06
N LEU A 23 -16.01 -12.13 5.70
CA LEU A 23 -15.98 -10.67 5.60
C LEU A 23 -14.67 -10.09 6.16
N VAL A 24 -14.20 -10.56 7.32
CA VAL A 24 -12.96 -10.06 7.94
C VAL A 24 -11.75 -10.33 7.05
N PHE A 25 -11.60 -11.55 6.54
CA PHE A 25 -10.47 -11.90 5.68
C PHE A 25 -10.53 -11.19 4.31
N SER A 26 -11.72 -11.12 3.71
CA SER A 26 -11.92 -10.45 2.42
C SER A 26 -11.66 -8.95 2.50
N THR A 27 -12.24 -8.26 3.49
CA THR A 27 -12.09 -6.79 3.63
C THR A 27 -10.66 -6.38 3.91
N ARG A 28 -9.94 -7.11 4.79
CA ARG A 28 -8.50 -6.87 5.04
C ARG A 28 -7.66 -7.02 3.78
N THR A 29 -7.95 -8.05 2.99
CA THR A 29 -7.22 -8.32 1.75
C THR A 29 -7.50 -7.25 0.70
N ILE A 30 -8.76 -6.90 0.49
CA ILE A 30 -9.15 -5.82 -0.42
C ILE A 30 -8.46 -4.52 0.00
N ALA A 31 -8.49 -4.16 1.28
CA ALA A 31 -7.83 -2.94 1.77
C ALA A 31 -6.33 -2.94 1.50
N ALA A 32 -5.61 -4.03 1.80
CA ALA A 32 -4.18 -4.14 1.53
C ALA A 32 -3.86 -3.97 0.04
N TRP A 33 -4.61 -4.64 -0.84
CA TRP A 33 -4.42 -4.57 -2.28
C TRP A 33 -4.81 -3.23 -2.90
N LEU A 34 -5.81 -2.53 -2.33
CA LEU A 34 -6.13 -1.16 -2.73
C LEU A 34 -4.99 -0.19 -2.42
N ILE A 35 -4.30 -0.36 -1.28
CA ILE A 35 -3.12 0.43 -0.96
C ILE A 35 -1.99 0.12 -1.97
N VAL A 36 -1.80 -1.14 -2.35
CA VAL A 36 -0.84 -1.51 -3.41
C VAL A 36 -1.17 -0.81 -4.72
N LEU A 37 -2.43 -0.85 -5.16
CA LEU A 37 -2.85 -0.14 -6.37
C LEU A 37 -2.58 1.36 -6.27
N ALA A 38 -2.83 1.98 -5.11
CA ALA A 38 -2.50 3.39 -4.91
C ALA A 38 -0.99 3.68 -5.01
N THR A 39 -0.13 2.76 -4.54
CA THR A 39 1.32 2.90 -4.70
C THR A 39 1.77 2.74 -6.15
N ILE A 40 1.17 1.80 -6.89
CA ILE A 40 1.42 1.62 -8.33
C ILE A 40 0.97 2.84 -9.12
N ASP A 41 -0.21 3.39 -8.77
CA ASP A 41 -0.75 4.58 -9.41
C ASP A 41 0.19 5.79 -9.24
N ARG A 42 0.65 6.03 -8.00
CA ARG A 42 1.68 7.06 -7.71
C ARG A 42 2.97 6.82 -8.48
N TRP A 43 3.42 5.57 -8.61
CA TRP A 43 4.60 5.25 -9.41
C TRP A 43 4.40 5.58 -10.89
N LEU A 44 3.26 5.21 -11.49
CA LEU A 44 2.93 5.50 -12.88
C LEU A 44 2.88 7.02 -13.14
N LEU A 45 2.35 7.80 -12.21
CA LEU A 45 2.33 9.26 -12.28
C LEU A 45 3.75 9.87 -12.16
N SER A 46 4.60 9.30 -11.32
CA SER A 46 6.00 9.74 -11.15
C SER A 46 6.88 9.46 -12.37
N SER A 47 6.50 8.48 -13.19
CA SER A 47 7.26 8.09 -14.40
C SER A 47 7.35 9.24 -15.38
N ILE A 48 8.47 9.33 -16.12
CA ILE A 48 8.68 10.35 -17.15
C ILE A 48 7.92 10.01 -18.44
N ASP A 49 7.75 8.73 -18.73
CA ASP A 49 7.07 8.27 -19.94
C ASP A 49 5.58 8.64 -19.93
N VAL A 50 5.16 9.46 -20.90
CA VAL A 50 3.76 9.85 -21.10
C VAL A 50 2.86 8.64 -21.30
N HIS A 51 3.34 7.61 -21.98
CA HIS A 51 2.59 6.37 -22.20
C HIS A 51 2.32 5.60 -20.89
N ARG A 52 3.27 5.62 -19.94
CA ARG A 52 3.08 5.03 -18.61
C ARG A 52 2.11 5.84 -17.77
N ARG A 53 2.16 7.18 -17.85
CA ARG A 53 1.19 8.07 -17.18
C ARG A 53 -0.24 7.84 -17.67
N GLN A 54 -0.44 7.61 -18.97
CA GLN A 54 -1.76 7.31 -19.53
C GLN A 54 -2.37 5.98 -19.04
N ARG A 55 -1.59 5.09 -18.42
CA ARG A 55 -2.12 3.86 -17.80
C ARG A 55 -2.76 4.12 -16.43
N SER A 56 -2.43 5.23 -15.78
CA SER A 56 -3.12 5.76 -14.59
C SER A 56 -4.39 6.52 -15.02
N THR A 57 -5.31 5.79 -15.67
CA THR A 57 -6.65 6.31 -15.97
C THR A 57 -7.64 5.77 -14.97
N LEU A 58 -8.61 6.60 -14.59
CA LEU A 58 -9.68 6.22 -13.65
C LEU A 58 -10.39 4.93 -14.08
N LYS A 59 -10.62 4.76 -15.40
CA LYS A 59 -11.23 3.55 -15.97
C LYS A 59 -10.39 2.30 -15.72
N ASN A 60 -9.07 2.40 -15.85
CA ASN A 60 -8.16 1.28 -15.60
C ASN A 60 -8.09 0.98 -14.09
N ALA A 61 -7.99 2.00 -13.24
CA ALA A 61 -8.02 1.83 -11.79
C ALA A 61 -9.30 1.13 -11.32
N GLN A 62 -10.47 1.54 -11.83
CA GLN A 62 -11.75 0.88 -11.54
C GLN A 62 -11.77 -0.58 -11.98
N ARG A 63 -11.23 -0.91 -13.16
CA ARG A 63 -11.11 -2.30 -13.62
C ARG A 63 -10.24 -3.14 -12.70
N TRP A 64 -9.08 -2.63 -12.28
CA TRP A 64 -8.19 -3.34 -11.35
C TRP A 64 -8.82 -3.53 -9.97
N THR A 65 -9.49 -2.49 -9.45
CA THR A 65 -10.24 -2.61 -8.19
C THR A 65 -11.32 -3.67 -8.28
N MET A 66 -12.09 -3.70 -9.37
CA MET A 66 -13.13 -4.72 -9.58
C MET A 66 -12.53 -6.13 -9.63
N ILE A 67 -11.42 -6.32 -10.35
CA ILE A 67 -10.71 -7.61 -10.44
C ILE A 67 -10.24 -8.06 -9.05
N ILE A 68 -9.66 -7.17 -8.24
CA ILE A 68 -9.18 -7.49 -6.89
C ILE A 68 -10.32 -7.87 -5.96
N VAL A 69 -11.46 -7.19 -6.03
CA VAL A 69 -12.64 -7.52 -5.23
C VAL A 69 -13.15 -8.92 -5.59
N ILE A 70 -13.34 -9.20 -6.88
CA ILE A 70 -13.80 -10.52 -7.36
C ILE A 70 -12.80 -11.61 -6.95
N PHE A 71 -11.51 -11.39 -7.17
CA PHE A 71 -10.46 -12.33 -6.81
C PHE A 71 -10.40 -12.59 -5.30
N SER A 72 -10.56 -11.55 -4.48
CA SER A 72 -10.59 -11.69 -3.02
C SER A 72 -11.79 -12.52 -2.57
N ILE A 73 -12.98 -12.29 -3.15
CA ILE A 73 -14.18 -13.08 -2.86
C ILE A 73 -13.93 -14.55 -3.18
N LEU A 74 -13.41 -14.86 -4.39
CA LEU A 74 -13.14 -16.23 -4.82
C LEU A 74 -12.13 -16.95 -3.93
N LEU A 75 -11.02 -16.28 -3.56
CA LEU A 75 -9.99 -16.84 -2.68
C LEU A 75 -10.53 -17.20 -1.29
N TYR A 76 -11.46 -16.40 -0.75
CA TYR A 76 -12.02 -16.64 0.58
C TYR A 76 -13.32 -17.42 0.57
N THR A 77 -13.87 -17.80 -0.59
CA THR A 77 -15.03 -18.71 -0.66
C THR A 77 -14.75 -20.03 0.07
N GLN A 78 -13.49 -20.52 0.06
CA GLN A 78 -13.09 -21.71 0.82
C GLN A 78 -13.34 -21.60 2.33
N GLN A 79 -13.42 -20.38 2.88
CA GLN A 79 -13.69 -20.14 4.29
C GLN A 79 -15.09 -20.61 4.70
N PHE A 80 -16.07 -20.59 3.78
CA PHE A 80 -17.41 -21.13 4.06
C PHE A 80 -17.39 -22.65 4.28
N TYR A 81 -16.45 -23.36 3.67
CA TYR A 81 -16.26 -24.80 3.85
C TYR A 81 -15.40 -25.12 5.08
N CYS A 82 -14.33 -24.34 5.31
CA CYS A 82 -13.37 -24.61 6.38
C CYS A 82 -13.86 -24.19 7.79
N TYR A 83 -14.77 -23.23 7.90
CA TYR A 83 -15.31 -22.79 9.19
C TYR A 83 -16.60 -23.54 9.55
N GLU A 84 -16.67 -24.00 10.78
CA GLU A 84 -17.84 -24.66 11.35
C GLU A 84 -18.14 -24.07 12.73
N ALA A 85 -19.42 -23.97 13.07
CA ALA A 85 -19.85 -23.51 14.40
C ALA A 85 -20.18 -24.70 15.29
N ASN A 86 -20.06 -24.49 16.60
CA ASN A 86 -20.31 -25.48 17.65
C ASN A 86 -19.30 -26.64 17.69
N LEU A 87 -18.01 -26.36 17.46
CA LEU A 87 -16.96 -27.31 17.87
C LEU A 87 -16.86 -27.31 19.41
N MET A 88 -17.11 -28.46 20.03
CA MET A 88 -17.12 -28.62 21.49
C MET A 88 -15.71 -28.64 22.12
N ASP A 89 -14.67 -28.83 21.31
CA ASP A 89 -13.27 -28.98 21.78
C ASP A 89 -12.36 -27.79 21.41
N THR A 90 -12.92 -26.62 21.07
CA THR A 90 -12.13 -25.42 20.72
C THR A 90 -12.45 -24.23 21.62
N PRO A 91 -11.47 -23.37 21.97
CA PRO A 91 -11.68 -22.23 22.87
C PRO A 91 -12.65 -21.19 22.29
N LEU A 92 -12.92 -21.22 20.97
CA LEU A 92 -13.95 -20.44 20.31
C LEU A 92 -15.00 -21.38 19.70
N LYS A 93 -16.28 -21.02 19.83
CA LYS A 93 -17.42 -21.76 19.24
C LYS A 93 -17.47 -21.68 17.70
N CYS A 94 -16.72 -20.77 17.09
CA CYS A 94 -16.56 -20.60 15.64
C CYS A 94 -15.08 -20.79 15.30
N TYR A 95 -14.71 -21.97 14.80
CA TYR A 95 -13.30 -22.31 14.57
C TYR A 95 -13.13 -23.21 13.34
N GLY A 96 -11.89 -23.28 12.83
CA GLY A 96 -11.56 -24.14 11.70
C GLY A 96 -11.84 -25.61 12.04
N LYS A 97 -12.62 -26.28 11.20
CA LYS A 97 -13.02 -27.69 11.40
C LYS A 97 -11.81 -28.63 11.50
N THR A 98 -10.77 -28.34 10.71
CA THR A 98 -9.57 -29.18 10.60
C THR A 98 -8.30 -28.35 10.75
N VAL A 99 -7.25 -28.99 11.27
CA VAL A 99 -5.90 -28.41 11.39
C VAL A 99 -5.36 -28.00 10.00
N VAL A 100 -5.68 -28.79 8.97
CA VAL A 100 -5.29 -28.50 7.58
C VAL A 100 -5.92 -27.21 7.07
N CYS A 101 -7.23 -27.02 7.28
CA CYS A 101 -7.92 -25.78 6.90
C CYS A 101 -7.32 -24.55 7.59
N ARG A 102 -6.90 -24.69 8.84
CA ARG A 102 -6.21 -23.63 9.57
C ARG A 102 -4.87 -23.28 8.94
N TYR A 103 -4.01 -24.27 8.69
CA TYR A 103 -2.72 -24.03 8.02
C TYR A 103 -2.88 -23.40 6.64
N ILE A 104 -3.82 -23.87 5.82
CA ILE A 104 -4.08 -23.29 4.50
C ILE A 104 -4.57 -21.84 4.61
N THR A 105 -5.46 -21.55 5.55
CA THR A 105 -5.97 -20.20 5.78
C THR A 105 -4.89 -19.26 6.29
N ASP A 106 -4.12 -19.67 7.28
CA ASP A 106 -3.05 -18.86 7.85
C ASP A 106 -1.93 -18.63 6.82
N LEU A 107 -1.54 -19.66 6.06
CA LEU A 107 -0.53 -19.55 5.01
C LEU A 107 -1.01 -18.66 3.86
N SER A 108 -2.24 -18.86 3.37
CA SER A 108 -2.80 -18.03 2.29
C SER A 108 -2.93 -16.57 2.73
N PHE A 109 -3.38 -16.30 3.95
CA PHE A 109 -3.43 -14.94 4.50
C PHE A 109 -2.03 -14.32 4.63
N ALA A 110 -1.06 -15.05 5.19
CA ALA A 110 0.31 -14.58 5.34
C ALA A 110 0.95 -14.23 3.98
N VAL A 111 0.76 -15.07 2.96
CA VAL A 111 1.36 -14.85 1.64
C VAL A 111 0.59 -13.78 0.86
N ILE A 112 -0.73 -13.94 0.69
CA ILE A 112 -1.53 -13.12 -0.23
C ILE A 112 -1.89 -11.76 0.36
N THR A 113 -2.09 -11.66 1.67
CA THR A 113 -2.53 -10.41 2.31
C THR A 113 -1.39 -9.63 2.93
N ILE A 114 -0.29 -10.30 3.33
CA ILE A 114 0.84 -9.63 4.00
C ILE A 114 2.05 -9.58 3.08
N LEU A 115 2.65 -10.73 2.74
CA LEU A 115 3.94 -10.79 2.05
C LEU A 115 3.88 -10.18 0.63
N CYS A 116 2.88 -10.55 -0.16
CA CYS A 116 2.73 -10.04 -1.52
C CYS A 116 2.46 -8.53 -1.54
N PRO A 117 1.47 -7.99 -0.79
CA PRO A 117 1.24 -6.54 -0.75
C PRO A 117 2.45 -5.75 -0.26
N LEU A 118 3.12 -6.21 0.79
CA LEU A 118 4.31 -5.53 1.32
C LEU A 118 5.45 -5.51 0.31
N SER A 119 5.75 -6.64 -0.34
CA SER A 119 6.81 -6.69 -1.35
C SER A 119 6.51 -5.78 -2.55
N CYS A 120 5.26 -5.76 -3.02
CA CYS A 120 4.82 -4.82 -4.06
C CYS A 120 4.94 -3.36 -3.60
N MET A 121 4.48 -3.01 -2.40
CA MET A 121 4.56 -1.64 -1.88
C MET A 121 6.01 -1.15 -1.75
N ILE A 122 6.92 -2.00 -1.27
CA ILE A 122 8.34 -1.67 -1.15
C ILE A 122 8.94 -1.45 -2.55
N LEU A 123 8.67 -2.37 -3.48
CA LEU A 123 9.18 -2.27 -4.85
C LEU A 123 8.71 -0.97 -5.51
N PHE A 124 7.40 -0.73 -5.60
CA PHE A 124 6.85 0.46 -6.25
C PHE A 124 7.15 1.75 -5.47
N GLY A 125 7.27 1.67 -4.14
CA GLY A 125 7.71 2.79 -3.31
C GLY A 125 9.13 3.23 -3.64
N LEU A 126 10.09 2.30 -3.70
CA LEU A 126 11.48 2.59 -4.08
C LEU A 126 11.57 3.14 -5.50
N LEU A 127 10.87 2.52 -6.45
CA LEU A 127 10.78 2.97 -7.84
C LEU A 127 10.21 4.40 -7.94
N THR A 128 9.21 4.76 -7.13
CA THR A 128 8.66 6.11 -7.06
C THR A 128 9.71 7.11 -6.57
N ILE A 129 10.44 6.78 -5.50
CA ILE A 129 11.49 7.65 -4.94
C ILE A 129 12.60 7.89 -5.97
N LEU A 130 13.03 6.84 -6.68
CA LEU A 130 14.05 6.94 -7.73
C LEU A 130 13.59 7.84 -8.89
N ASN A 131 12.36 7.66 -9.36
CA ASN A 131 11.78 8.49 -10.42
C ASN A 131 11.66 9.96 -10.02
N VAL A 132 11.24 10.24 -8.78
CA VAL A 132 11.11 11.62 -8.28
C VAL A 132 12.47 12.29 -8.17
N ARG A 133 13.50 11.62 -7.62
CA ARG A 133 14.87 12.18 -7.54
C ARG A 133 15.44 12.48 -8.93
N TYR A 134 15.26 11.55 -9.88
CA TYR A 134 15.70 11.76 -11.26
C TYR A 134 14.95 12.92 -11.93
N SER A 135 13.63 13.05 -11.72
CA SER A 135 12.83 14.15 -12.25
C SER A 135 13.25 15.50 -11.67
N GLN A 136 13.51 15.59 -10.35
CA GLN A 136 13.95 16.82 -9.69
C GLN A 136 15.33 17.28 -10.21
N GLY A 137 16.28 16.36 -10.41
CA GLY A 137 17.60 16.69 -10.97
C GLY A 137 17.50 17.31 -12.37
N ARG A 138 16.58 16.83 -13.21
CA ARG A 138 16.35 17.39 -14.56
C ARG A 138 15.72 18.79 -14.52
N VAL A 139 14.75 19.02 -13.65
CA VAL A 139 14.10 20.34 -13.52
C VAL A 139 15.10 21.37 -12.98
N GLN A 140 15.97 20.99 -12.03
CA GLN A 140 17.02 21.87 -11.52
C GLN A 140 18.06 22.20 -12.59
N ALA A 141 18.49 21.23 -13.39
CA ALA A 141 19.40 21.46 -14.52
C ALA A 141 18.81 22.45 -15.55
N PHE A 142 17.51 22.32 -15.87
CA PHE A 142 16.82 23.24 -16.76
C PHE A 142 16.68 24.66 -16.17
N LYS A 143 16.36 24.77 -14.87
CA LYS A 143 16.31 26.08 -14.18
C LYS A 143 17.67 26.78 -14.17
N LEU A 144 18.76 26.04 -14.02
CA LEU A 144 20.12 26.59 -14.06
C LEU A 144 20.49 27.13 -15.45
N GLN A 145 20.06 26.45 -16.52
CA GLN A 145 20.27 26.92 -17.89
C GLN A 145 19.42 28.16 -18.23
N ASN A 146 18.17 28.21 -17.75
CA ASN A 146 17.24 29.29 -18.10
C ASN A 146 17.47 30.60 -17.31
N ILE A 147 18.26 30.57 -16.23
CA ILE A 147 18.67 31.77 -15.48
C ILE A 147 19.83 32.50 -16.18
N ASN A 148 20.49 31.91 -17.19
CA ASN A 148 21.68 32.51 -17.79
C ASN A 148 21.63 32.69 -19.33
N PRO A 149 20.64 33.39 -19.93
CA PRO A 149 20.72 33.77 -21.34
C PRO A 149 21.39 35.14 -21.56
N ASN A 150 21.81 35.87 -20.51
CA ASN A 150 22.43 37.19 -20.67
C ASN A 150 23.58 37.41 -19.68
N MET A 151 24.76 36.87 -19.98
CA MET A 151 25.99 37.34 -19.33
C MET A 151 27.12 37.50 -20.37
N ASN A 152 27.09 38.62 -21.07
CA ASN A 152 28.27 39.19 -21.70
C ASN A 152 29.22 39.72 -20.60
N LYS A 153 30.22 38.90 -20.21
CA LYS A 153 31.54 39.22 -19.58
C LYS A 153 31.57 40.14 -18.31
N PRO A 154 32.73 40.31 -17.65
CA PRO A 154 33.59 39.34 -17.00
C PRO A 154 33.85 39.65 -15.49
N ALA A 155 34.50 38.70 -14.81
CA ALA A 155 35.32 38.83 -13.59
C ALA A 155 34.66 38.94 -12.18
N THR A 156 35.11 38.03 -11.30
CA THR A 156 35.29 38.11 -9.84
C THR A 156 34.03 38.15 -8.94
N SER A 157 33.85 37.13 -8.09
CA SER A 157 33.75 37.29 -6.62
C SER A 157 33.26 36.03 -5.88
N THR A 158 34.12 35.60 -4.96
CA THR A 158 34.06 34.80 -3.73
C THR A 158 32.73 34.67 -2.94
N ASN A 159 31.56 34.44 -3.57
CA ASN A 159 30.27 34.32 -2.84
C ASN A 159 29.53 32.96 -2.96
N GLY A 160 30.01 32.01 -3.77
CA GLY A 160 29.29 30.74 -4.00
C GLY A 160 29.18 29.78 -2.80
N ASN A 161 30.07 29.90 -1.80
CA ASN A 161 30.12 28.96 -0.67
C ASN A 161 29.07 29.19 0.42
N LEU A 162 28.45 30.38 0.48
CA LEU A 162 27.43 30.71 1.50
C LEU A 162 26.03 30.22 1.10
N GLU A 163 25.65 30.31 -0.18
CA GLU A 163 24.37 29.80 -0.66
C GLU A 163 24.29 28.27 -0.64
N ALA A 164 25.39 27.58 -0.96
CA ALA A 164 25.44 26.11 -0.92
C ALA A 164 25.25 25.57 0.51
N LYS A 165 25.89 26.22 1.50
CA LYS A 165 25.73 25.85 2.92
C LYS A 165 24.34 26.17 3.48
N SER A 166 23.69 27.22 2.98
CA SER A 166 22.32 27.57 3.36
C SER A 166 21.31 26.50 2.90
N LYS A 167 21.38 26.09 1.63
CA LYS A 167 20.48 25.04 1.09
C LYS A 167 20.67 23.68 1.76
N GLN A 168 21.91 23.31 2.09
CA GLN A 168 22.19 22.05 2.78
C GLN A 168 21.57 21.98 4.18
N LYS A 169 21.47 23.12 4.89
CA LYS A 169 20.81 23.18 6.20
C LYS A 169 19.29 23.01 6.10
N THR A 170 18.67 23.53 5.05
CA THR A 170 17.22 23.44 4.84
C THR A 170 16.78 22.01 4.46
N ASP A 171 17.55 21.31 3.63
CA ASP A 171 17.26 19.91 3.30
C ASP A 171 17.40 18.98 4.53
N HIS A 172 18.37 19.25 5.41
CA HIS A 172 18.53 18.50 6.64
C HIS A 172 17.37 18.74 7.63
N SER A 173 16.80 19.96 7.69
CA SER A 173 15.64 20.23 8.54
C SER A 173 14.37 19.57 8.03
N LEU A 174 14.19 19.49 6.71
CA LEU A 174 13.03 18.83 6.09
C LEU A 174 13.06 17.31 6.29
N LEU A 175 14.25 16.69 6.20
CA LEU A 175 14.44 15.27 6.52
C LEU A 175 14.13 14.96 7.99
N ARG A 176 14.45 15.88 8.91
CA ARG A 176 14.17 15.70 10.34
C ARG A 176 12.67 15.79 10.66
N MET A 177 11.90 16.60 9.93
CA MET A 177 10.45 16.66 10.07
C MET A 177 9.75 15.39 9.57
N LEU A 178 10.26 14.74 8.52
CA LEU A 178 9.70 13.50 7.97
C LEU A 178 9.97 12.25 8.83
N LEU A 179 10.97 12.30 9.72
CA LEU A 179 11.37 11.18 10.57
C LEU A 179 10.79 11.22 11.99
N ILE A 180 10.05 12.29 12.35
CA ILE A 180 9.48 12.48 13.70
C ILE A 180 7.95 12.20 13.73
N GLN A 181 7.38 11.65 12.66
CA GLN A 181 5.95 11.37 12.59
C GLN A 181 5.60 9.90 12.83
#